data_AF-A0ABD4T2X4-F1
#
_entry.id   AF-A0ABD4T2X4-F1
#
_cell.length_a   1.000
_cell.length_b   1.000
_cell.length_c   1.000
_cell.angle_alpha   90.00
_cell.angle_beta   90.00
_cell.angle_gamma   90.00
#
_symmetry.space_group_name_H-M   'P 1'
#
loop_
_entity.id
_entity.type
_entity.pdbx_description
1 polymer ?
#
loop_
_entity_poly.entity_id
_entity_poly.type
_entity_poly.pdbx_seq_one_letter_code
_entity_poly.pdbx_strand_id
1 'polypeptide(L)'
;MSKAVLFVCQSCRVSSESDQADQAQMQPCENSQAGANLLRQLQQLQTQHQSCPHLADLDIQAAGCLWTCDRPCAVAFCAPGKPTYLFSAVAETAAPALLQMADLYLTRATGQIPWPQIPAALQSVDAARIPPLVAASVALESSTPDAIAPLPLDPALEASPPV
;
A
#
# COMPACT_ATOMS: atom_id res chain seq x y z
N MET A 1 -2.29 5.64 22.43
CA MET A 1 -2.60 6.00 21.04
C MET A 1 -1.67 5.21 20.16
N SER A 2 -2.19 4.32 19.30
CA SER A 2 -1.35 3.56 18.38
C SER A 2 -0.85 4.51 17.28
N LYS A 3 0.45 4.84 17.30
CA LYS A 3 1.06 5.79 16.38
C LYS A 3 1.00 5.25 14.94
N ALA A 4 0.54 6.05 13.99
CA ALA A 4 0.64 5.68 12.58
C ALA A 4 2.09 5.91 12.11
N VAL A 5 2.57 5.07 11.20
CA VAL A 5 3.93 5.13 10.68
C VAL A 5 3.91 5.29 9.17
N LEU A 6 4.66 6.26 8.65
CA LEU A 6 5.05 6.38 7.26
C LEU A 6 6.47 5.85 7.10
N PHE A 7 6.58 4.66 6.52
CA PHE A 7 7.85 4.05 6.17
C PHE A 7 8.33 4.55 4.81
N VAL A 8 9.63 4.85 4.70
CA VAL A 8 10.29 5.22 3.44
C VAL A 8 11.40 4.22 3.15
N CYS A 9 11.32 3.54 2.00
CA CYS A 9 12.33 2.57 1.58
C CYS A 9 13.66 3.27 1.32
N GLN A 10 14.71 2.94 2.09
CA GLN A 10 16.06 3.46 1.87
C GLN A 10 16.97 2.50 1.08
N SER A 11 16.47 1.29 0.77
CA SER A 11 17.22 0.30 0.00
C SER A 11 16.99 0.39 -1.52
N CYS A 12 16.15 1.33 -1.98
CA CYS A 12 15.91 1.59 -3.39
C CYS A 12 17.21 2.04 -4.08
N ARG A 13 17.87 1.13 -4.80
CA ARG A 13 18.90 1.45 -5.78
C ARG A 13 18.19 1.65 -7.12
N VAL A 14 18.44 2.77 -7.79
CA VAL A 14 17.97 2.94 -9.16
C VAL A 14 18.91 2.15 -10.06
N SER A 15 18.43 1.05 -10.64
CA SER A 15 19.13 0.37 -11.73
C SER A 15 18.93 1.19 -13.00
N SER A 16 20.01 1.63 -13.63
CA SER A 16 19.93 2.16 -14.99
C SER A 16 19.68 1.01 -15.97
N GLU A 17 18.91 1.24 -17.04
CA GLU A 17 18.59 0.24 -18.08
C GLU A 17 19.85 -0.36 -18.77
N SER A 18 21.02 0.22 -18.55
CA SER A 18 22.33 -0.25 -19.02
C SER A 18 22.97 -1.37 -18.17
N ASP A 19 22.42 -1.72 -17.01
CA ASP A 19 23.11 -2.57 -16.02
C ASP A 19 22.93 -4.09 -16.24
N GLN A 20 22.26 -4.52 -17.32
CA GLN A 20 22.02 -5.95 -17.59
C GLN A 20 23.26 -6.71 -18.10
N ALA A 21 24.38 -6.02 -18.41
CA ALA A 21 25.59 -6.66 -18.93
C ALA A 21 26.73 -6.87 -17.90
N ASP A 22 26.74 -6.16 -16.76
CA ASP A 22 27.89 -6.18 -15.83
C ASP A 22 27.44 -6.32 -14.36
N GLN A 23 27.02 -7.54 -13.97
CA GLN A 23 26.70 -7.88 -12.57
C GLN A 23 27.92 -7.94 -11.63
N ALA A 24 29.13 -7.62 -12.10
CA ALA A 24 30.38 -7.82 -11.34
C ALA A 24 30.95 -6.56 -10.67
N GLN A 25 30.42 -5.35 -10.92
CA GLN A 25 30.97 -4.10 -10.37
C GLN A 25 29.86 -3.23 -9.74
N MET A 26 29.56 -3.50 -8.46
CA MET A 26 28.68 -2.67 -7.63
C MET A 26 29.33 -1.30 -7.35
N GLN A 27 29.16 -0.33 -8.25
CA GLN A 27 29.30 1.08 -7.92
C GLN A 27 27.94 1.66 -7.48
N PRO A 28 27.85 2.41 -6.38
CA PRO A 28 26.63 3.11 -6.01
C PRO A 28 26.34 4.22 -7.04
N CYS A 29 25.32 4.03 -7.88
CA CYS A 29 24.80 5.04 -8.78
C CYS A 29 24.22 6.23 -8.00
N GLU A 30 24.36 7.47 -8.50
CA GLU A 30 23.97 8.73 -7.83
C GLU A 30 22.50 8.79 -7.36
N ASN A 31 21.60 8.01 -7.97
CA ASN A 31 20.20 7.88 -7.54
C ASN A 31 19.96 6.87 -6.39
N SER A 32 21.03 6.33 -5.80
CA SER A 32 21.03 5.47 -4.61
C SER A 32 20.45 6.17 -3.36
N GLN A 33 20.13 7.47 -3.43
CA GLN A 33 19.71 8.27 -2.29
C GLN A 33 18.25 8.75 -2.38
N ALA A 34 17.48 8.39 -3.40
CA ALA A 34 16.13 8.92 -3.58
C ALA A 34 15.23 8.73 -2.35
N GLY A 35 15.27 7.54 -1.73
CA GLY A 35 14.56 7.29 -0.48
C GLY A 35 15.10 8.06 0.72
N ALA A 36 16.41 8.29 0.80
CA ALA A 36 17.02 9.09 1.87
C ALA A 36 16.68 10.59 1.71
N ASN A 37 16.66 11.10 0.48
CA ASN A 37 16.25 12.47 0.15
C ASN A 37 14.77 12.67 0.49
N LEU A 38 13.90 11.77 0.06
CA LEU A 38 12.48 11.82 0.36
C LEU A 38 12.23 11.78 1.87
N LEU A 39 12.92 10.89 2.62
CA LEU A 39 12.80 10.84 4.07
C LEU A 39 13.19 12.19 4.72
N ARG A 40 14.34 12.76 4.32
CA ARG A 40 14.81 14.04 4.85
C ARG A 40 13.79 15.15 4.58
N GLN A 41 13.26 15.21 3.36
CA GLN A 41 12.27 16.21 2.96
C GLN A 41 10.97 16.06 3.76
N LEU A 42 10.50 14.82 3.97
CA LEU A 42 9.32 14.55 4.79
C LEU A 42 9.50 15.01 6.25
N GLN A 43 10.65 14.72 6.86
CA GLN A 43 10.96 15.13 8.23
C GLN A 43 11.06 16.67 8.37
N GLN A 44 11.67 17.33 7.38
CA GLN A 44 11.74 18.80 7.31
C GLN A 44 10.34 19.42 7.22
N LEU A 45 9.50 18.93 6.30
CA LEU A 45 8.13 19.40 6.14
C LEU A 45 7.30 19.12 7.41
N GLN A 46 7.42 17.94 8.03
CA GLN A 46 6.71 17.65 9.28
C GLN A 46 7.07 18.65 10.39
N THR A 47 8.34 19.06 10.46
CA THR A 47 8.81 20.06 11.41
C THR A 47 8.23 21.45 11.11
N GLN A 48 8.08 21.81 9.84
CA GLN A 48 7.46 23.08 9.42
C GLN A 48 5.95 23.11 9.70
N HIS A 49 5.30 21.94 9.63
CA HIS A 49 3.86 21.77 9.82
C HIS A 49 3.47 21.34 11.25
N GLN A 50 4.27 21.69 12.27
CA GLN A 50 3.99 21.39 13.68
C GLN A 50 2.65 21.97 14.20
N SER A 51 2.05 22.93 13.49
CA SER A 51 0.74 23.49 13.79
C SER A 51 -0.43 22.59 13.38
N CYS A 52 -0.19 21.55 12.57
CA CYS A 52 -1.20 20.57 12.17
C CYS A 52 -1.29 19.44 13.22
N PRO A 53 -2.37 19.36 14.02
CA PRO A 53 -2.43 18.49 15.21
C PRO A 53 -2.22 17.00 14.90
N HIS A 54 -2.83 16.53 13.82
CA HIS A 54 -2.78 15.15 13.35
C HIS A 54 -1.39 14.72 12.89
N LEU A 55 -0.59 15.62 12.30
CA LEU A 55 0.75 15.25 11.81
C LEU A 55 1.76 15.03 12.94
N ALA A 56 1.46 15.49 14.16
CA ALA A 56 2.25 15.18 15.35
C ALA A 56 2.14 13.69 15.74
N ASP A 57 1.03 13.03 15.39
CA ASP A 57 0.79 11.60 15.65
C ASP A 57 1.36 10.69 14.56
N LEU A 58 1.98 11.25 13.51
CA LEU A 58 2.65 10.50 12.45
C LEU A 58 4.11 10.24 12.82
N ASP A 59 4.54 8.99 12.75
CA ASP A 59 5.96 8.64 12.79
C ASP A 59 6.51 8.47 11.39
N ILE A 60 7.57 9.21 11.04
CA ILE A 60 8.20 9.09 9.72
C ILE A 60 9.53 8.36 9.90
N GLN A 61 9.63 7.15 9.35
CA GLN A 61 10.75 6.26 9.60
C GLN A 61 11.37 5.71 8.32
N ALA A 62 12.68 5.47 8.37
CA ALA A 62 13.35 4.67 7.37
C ALA A 62 12.88 3.21 7.46
N ALA A 63 12.75 2.56 6.31
CA ALA A 63 12.55 1.12 6.19
C ALA A 63 13.62 0.52 5.27
N GLY A 64 13.82 -0.79 5.43
CA GLY A 64 14.57 -1.60 4.48
C GLY A 64 13.84 -1.74 3.13
N CYS A 65 14.25 -2.73 2.35
CA CYS A 65 13.66 -2.99 1.04
C CYS A 65 12.16 -3.31 1.13
N LEU A 66 11.34 -2.56 0.38
CA LEU A 66 9.91 -2.81 0.21
C LEU A 66 9.59 -3.60 -1.07
N TRP A 67 10.59 -4.22 -1.70
CA TRP A 67 10.44 -5.12 -2.86
C TRP A 67 9.89 -4.49 -4.15
N THR A 68 9.99 -3.17 -4.29
CA THR A 68 9.60 -2.42 -5.50
C THR A 68 10.82 -1.78 -6.17
N CYS A 69 11.94 -2.51 -6.23
CA CYS A 69 13.22 -1.98 -6.69
C CYS A 69 13.24 -1.65 -8.20
N ASP A 70 12.35 -2.23 -8.98
CA ASP A 70 12.09 -1.91 -10.38
C ASP A 70 11.34 -0.57 -10.56
N ARG A 71 10.69 -0.09 -9.49
CA ARG A 71 9.91 1.16 -9.44
C ARG A 71 10.25 1.98 -8.18
N PRO A 72 11.50 2.45 -7.98
CA PRO A 72 11.86 3.30 -6.85
C PRO A 72 11.30 4.73 -7.02
N CYS A 73 11.03 5.50 -5.96
CA CYS A 73 11.07 5.18 -4.53
C CYS A 73 9.73 4.59 -4.04
N ALA A 74 9.75 3.86 -2.92
CA ALA A 74 8.55 3.35 -2.26
C ALA A 74 8.35 3.84 -0.83
N VAL A 75 7.08 3.95 -0.44
CA VAL A 75 6.64 4.34 0.90
C VAL A 75 5.43 3.50 1.34
N ALA A 76 5.29 3.29 2.64
CA ALA A 76 4.16 2.56 3.21
C ALA A 76 3.54 3.28 4.42
N PHE A 77 2.23 3.47 4.39
CA PHE A 77 1.44 3.93 5.53
C PHE A 77 0.94 2.74 6.33
N CYS A 78 1.28 2.67 7.61
CA CYS A 78 0.92 1.58 8.51
C CYS A 78 0.30 2.13 9.79
N ALA A 79 -0.76 1.49 10.28
CA ALA A 79 -1.26 1.75 11.63
C ALA A 79 -2.05 0.52 12.12
N PRO A 80 -2.03 0.21 13.43
CA PRO A 80 -2.81 -0.90 13.95
C PRO A 80 -4.29 -0.79 13.61
N GLY A 81 -4.88 -1.87 13.10
CA GLY A 81 -6.29 -1.94 12.72
C GLY A 81 -6.68 -1.18 11.46
N LYS A 82 -5.74 -0.53 10.76
CA LYS A 82 -5.99 0.19 9.50
C LYS A 82 -5.30 -0.53 8.32
N PRO A 83 -5.84 -0.43 7.10
CA PRO A 83 -5.18 -1.00 5.92
C PRO A 83 -3.83 -0.33 5.69
N THR A 84 -2.83 -1.11 5.29
CA THR A 84 -1.56 -0.56 4.86
C THR A 84 -1.66 -0.08 3.42
N TYR A 85 -1.23 1.14 3.14
CA TYR A 85 -1.09 1.65 1.77
C TYR A 85 0.38 1.65 1.37
N LEU A 86 0.72 0.92 0.33
CA LEU A 86 2.05 0.94 -0.30
C LEU A 86 1.94 1.74 -1.61
N PHE A 87 2.86 2.68 -1.79
CA PHE A 87 3.05 3.40 -3.04
C PHE A 87 4.49 3.19 -3.53
N SER A 88 4.66 2.91 -4.82
CA SER A 88 5.97 2.83 -5.50
C SER A 88 6.02 3.78 -6.70
N ALA A 89 7.18 3.94 -7.35
CA ALA A 89 7.43 5.01 -8.34
C ALA A 89 7.15 6.42 -7.79
N VAL A 90 7.37 6.63 -6.49
CA VAL A 90 7.13 7.90 -5.82
C VAL A 90 8.28 8.86 -6.13
N ALA A 91 7.94 10.01 -6.72
CA ALA A 91 8.88 11.10 -6.95
C ALA A 91 9.25 11.82 -5.63
N GLU A 92 10.47 12.34 -5.52
CA GLU A 92 10.90 13.12 -4.34
C GLU A 92 10.00 14.34 -4.10
N THR A 93 9.53 14.97 -5.18
CA THR A 93 8.60 16.12 -5.13
C THR A 93 7.22 15.79 -4.56
N ALA A 94 6.89 14.52 -4.35
CA ALA A 94 5.62 14.08 -3.79
C ALA A 94 5.55 14.21 -2.25
N ALA A 95 6.62 14.65 -1.56
CA ALA A 95 6.62 14.78 -0.11
C ALA A 95 5.42 15.57 0.47
N PRO A 96 4.99 16.72 -0.10
CA PRO A 96 3.78 17.42 0.38
C PRO A 96 2.50 16.60 0.20
N ALA A 97 2.38 15.87 -0.91
CA ALA A 97 1.25 14.99 -1.18
C ALA A 97 1.20 13.81 -0.20
N LEU A 98 2.36 13.25 0.17
CA LEU A 98 2.44 12.20 1.20
C LEU A 98 1.99 12.69 2.58
N LEU A 99 2.30 13.93 2.96
CA LEU A 99 1.80 14.49 4.22
C LEU A 99 0.28 14.76 4.18
N GLN A 100 -0.27 15.18 3.05
CA GLN A 100 -1.73 15.29 2.86
C GLN A 100 -2.40 13.92 2.96
N MET A 101 -1.81 12.89 2.36
CA MET A 101 -2.26 11.50 2.48
C MET A 101 -2.19 11.02 3.94
N ALA A 102 -1.12 11.36 4.65
CA ALA A 102 -0.96 11.03 6.06
C ALA A 102 -2.06 11.63 6.93
N ASP A 103 -2.40 12.90 6.69
CA ASP A 103 -3.47 13.59 7.37
C ASP A 103 -4.84 12.89 7.16
N LEU A 104 -5.18 12.58 5.90
CA LEU A 104 -6.37 11.80 5.58
C LEU A 104 -6.38 10.42 6.27
N TYR A 105 -5.22 9.77 6.35
CA TYR A 105 -5.07 8.46 6.96
C TYR A 105 -5.23 8.51 8.49
N LEU A 106 -4.72 9.55 9.13
CA LEU A 106 -4.80 9.78 10.57
C LEU A 106 -6.20 10.16 11.02
N THR A 107 -6.85 11.09 10.31
CA THR A 107 -8.20 11.61 10.62
C THR A 107 -9.30 10.55 10.48
N ARG A 108 -9.08 9.52 9.66
CA ARG A 108 -10.06 8.44 9.45
C ARG A 108 -9.86 7.29 10.42
N ALA A 109 -10.86 7.00 11.24
CA ALA A 109 -10.82 5.90 12.21
C ALA A 109 -10.48 4.53 11.58
N THR A 110 -11.06 4.22 10.42
CA THR A 110 -10.82 2.95 9.70
C THR A 110 -9.57 2.98 8.80
N GLY A 111 -8.97 4.16 8.58
CA GLY A 111 -7.89 4.35 7.60
C GLY A 111 -8.32 4.17 6.14
N GLN A 112 -9.61 3.99 5.84
CA GLN A 112 -10.07 3.81 4.46
C GLN A 112 -10.18 5.15 3.74
N ILE A 113 -9.37 5.35 2.69
CA ILE A 113 -9.35 6.57 1.89
C ILE A 113 -9.95 6.25 0.51
N PRO A 114 -11.05 6.91 0.11
CA PRO A 114 -11.58 6.77 -1.25
C PRO A 114 -10.57 7.25 -2.28
N TRP A 115 -10.45 6.53 -3.40
CA TRP A 115 -9.48 6.85 -4.45
C TRP A 115 -9.50 8.33 -4.91
N PRO A 116 -10.67 8.99 -5.10
CA PRO A 116 -10.70 10.40 -5.52
C PRO A 116 -10.14 11.39 -4.50
N GLN A 117 -10.01 10.98 -3.23
CA GLN A 117 -9.46 11.81 -2.16
C GLN A 117 -7.94 11.66 -2.02
N ILE A 118 -7.36 10.64 -2.63
CA ILE A 118 -5.91 10.47 -2.65
C ILE A 118 -5.31 11.66 -3.40
N PRO A 119 -4.26 12.32 -2.90
CA PRO A 119 -3.61 13.43 -3.59
C PRO A 119 -3.19 13.07 -5.02
N ALA A 120 -3.37 13.99 -5.97
CA ALA A 120 -3.17 13.73 -7.41
C ALA A 120 -1.79 13.12 -7.75
N ALA A 121 -0.73 13.57 -7.07
CA ALA A 121 0.62 13.04 -7.26
C ALA A 121 0.77 11.55 -6.88
N LEU A 122 -0.15 11.00 -6.09
CA LEU A 122 -0.17 9.59 -5.68
C LEU A 122 -1.23 8.77 -6.45
N GLN A 123 -2.11 9.40 -7.23
CA GLN A 123 -3.06 8.68 -8.08
C GLN A 123 -2.42 8.14 -9.36
N SER A 124 -1.29 8.71 -9.79
CA SER A 124 -0.57 8.30 -11.00
C SER A 124 0.51 7.26 -10.76
N VAL A 125 0.73 6.86 -9.50
CA VAL A 125 1.80 5.94 -9.12
C VAL A 125 1.24 4.57 -8.79
N ASP A 126 2.10 3.55 -8.84
CA ASP A 126 1.72 2.18 -8.50
C ASP A 126 1.33 2.11 -7.02
N ALA A 127 0.16 1.53 -6.74
CA ALA A 127 -0.42 1.52 -5.40
C ALA A 127 -0.98 0.14 -5.04
N ALA A 128 -0.78 -0.25 -3.78
CA ALA A 128 -1.41 -1.42 -3.19
C ALA A 128 -2.05 -1.06 -1.84
N ARG A 129 -3.23 -1.63 -1.59
CA ARG A 129 -3.92 -1.54 -0.29
C ARG A 129 -3.97 -2.94 0.33
N ILE A 130 -3.18 -3.13 1.37
CA ILE A 130 -3.05 -4.39 2.10
C ILE A 130 -4.06 -4.35 3.26
N PRO A 131 -4.93 -5.37 3.40
CA PRO A 131 -5.89 -5.42 4.51
C PRO A 131 -5.20 -5.33 5.87
N PRO A 132 -5.84 -4.71 6.89
CA PRO A 132 -5.30 -4.73 8.24
C PRO A 132 -5.16 -6.18 8.72
N LEU A 133 -4.09 -6.45 9.46
CA LEU A 133 -4.01 -7.66 10.28
C LEU A 133 -5.06 -7.52 11.39
N VAL A 134 -6.24 -8.08 11.17
CA VAL A 134 -7.19 -8.33 12.25
C VAL A 134 -6.49 -9.30 13.21
N ALA A 135 -6.60 -9.12 14.52
CA ALA A 135 -6.50 -10.29 15.39
C ALA A 135 -7.56 -11.26 14.85
N ALA A 136 -7.12 -12.34 14.20
CA ALA A 136 -7.91 -13.09 13.24
C ALA A 136 -9.35 -13.34 13.70
N SER A 137 -10.30 -13.14 12.78
CA SER A 137 -11.75 -13.33 12.93
C SER A 137 -12.50 -12.10 13.43
N VAL A 138 -13.14 -11.39 12.51
CA VAL A 138 -14.61 -11.24 12.47
C VAL A 138 -14.96 -10.68 11.07
N ALA A 139 -15.98 -11.27 10.46
CA ALA A 139 -16.65 -10.85 9.22
C ALA A 139 -15.94 -11.13 7.88
N LEU A 140 -15.65 -12.41 7.62
CA LEU A 140 -16.08 -13.00 6.35
C LEU A 140 -17.50 -13.57 6.54
N GLU A 141 -18.46 -12.68 6.78
CA GLU A 141 -19.89 -12.95 6.60
C GLU A 141 -20.30 -12.08 5.40
N SER A 142 -21.03 -12.51 4.39
CA SER A 142 -21.87 -13.69 4.24
C SER A 142 -22.19 -13.81 2.74
N SER A 143 -21.77 -14.90 2.12
CA SER A 143 -22.37 -15.34 0.85
C SER A 143 -22.46 -16.86 0.91
N THR A 144 -23.32 -17.35 1.80
CA THR A 144 -24.04 -18.59 1.50
C THR A 144 -24.87 -18.31 0.25
N PRO A 145 -24.61 -18.93 -0.91
CA PRO A 145 -25.67 -19.06 -1.88
C PRO A 145 -26.78 -19.89 -1.22
N ASP A 146 -27.99 -19.37 -1.33
CA ASP A 146 -29.24 -20.04 -0.99
C ASP A 146 -29.18 -21.53 -1.36
N ALA A 147 -29.81 -22.31 -0.49
CA ALA A 147 -30.10 -23.72 -0.70
C ALA A 147 -30.43 -24.02 -2.17
N ILE A 148 -29.59 -24.84 -2.81
CA ILE A 148 -30.01 -25.59 -3.98
C ILE A 148 -31.11 -26.52 -3.48
N ALA A 149 -32.36 -26.11 -3.65
CA ALA A 149 -33.49 -27.02 -3.55
C ALA A 149 -33.18 -28.21 -4.48
N PRO A 150 -33.26 -29.46 -4.00
CA PRO A 150 -33.06 -30.60 -4.89
C PRO A 150 -34.08 -30.50 -6.02
N LEU A 151 -33.56 -30.45 -7.26
CA LEU A 151 -34.37 -30.59 -8.46
C LEU A 151 -35.25 -31.84 -8.30
N PRO A 152 -36.56 -31.77 -8.56
CA PRO A 152 -37.39 -32.97 -8.53
C PRO A 152 -36.81 -33.97 -9.51
N LEU A 153 -36.55 -35.19 -9.03
CA LEU A 153 -36.24 -36.32 -9.91
C LEU A 153 -37.38 -36.44 -10.91
N ASP A 154 -37.07 -36.27 -12.19
CA ASP A 154 -37.98 -36.53 -13.30
C ASP A 154 -38.37 -38.01 -13.27
N PRO A 155 -39.65 -38.40 -13.06
CA PRO A 155 -40.07 -39.80 -13.01
C PRO A 155 -40.21 -40.43 -14.41
N ALA A 156 -39.71 -39.80 -15.46
CA ALA A 156 -39.92 -40.20 -16.85
C ALA A 156 -38.79 -41.07 -17.46
N LEU A 157 -37.84 -41.56 -16.65
CA LEU A 157 -36.77 -42.45 -17.11
C LEU A 157 -36.96 -43.91 -16.63
N GLU A 158 -38.19 -44.41 -16.62
CA GLU A 158 -38.45 -45.86 -16.58
C GLU A 158 -39.61 -46.21 -17.53
N ALA A 159 -39.29 -46.37 -18.81
CA ALA A 159 -40.03 -47.23 -19.73
C ALA A 159 -39.24 -47.39 -21.05
N SER A 160 -38.29 -48.32 -21.07
CA SER A 160 -37.93 -49.00 -22.32
C SER A 160 -38.30 -50.48 -22.17
N PRO A 161 -39.26 -51.00 -22.96
CA PRO A 161 -39.51 -52.43 -23.03
C PRO A 161 -38.45 -53.14 -23.89
N PRO A 162 -38.21 -54.44 -23.65
CA PRO A 162 -37.18 -55.20 -24.35
C PRO A 162 -37.61 -55.59 -25.77
N VAL A 163 -36.66 -55.59 -26.71
CA VAL A 163 -36.73 -56.30 -27.99
C VAL A 163 -35.49 -57.16 -28.13
#